data_AF-A0A8I0P4K4-F1
#
_entry.id   AF-A0A8I0P4K4-F1
#
_cell.length_a   1.000
_cell.length_b   1.000
_cell.length_c   1.000
_cell.angle_alpha   90.00
_cell.angle_beta   90.00
_cell.angle_gamma   90.00
#
_symmetry.space_group_name_H-M   'P 1'
#
loop_
_entity.id
_entity.type
_entity.pdbx_description
1 polymer ?
#
loop_
_entity_poly.entity_id
_entity_poly.type
_entity_poly.pdbx_seq_one_letter_code
_entity_poly.pdbx_strand_id
1 'polypeptide(L)' 'MKGELGMCPNCEDFARTVLLLGQLALYADMGGADLDFVEAVSTSLAVSLPEPPPGMFPSGDDLDGGPTYSGEDS' A
#
# COMPACT_ATOMS: atom_id res chain seq x y z
N MET A 1 -40.20 30.39 -0.27
CA MET A 1 -39.28 29.64 -1.13
C MET A 1 -38.47 28.73 -0.23
N LYS A 2 -38.77 27.43 -0.30
CA LYS A 2 -38.14 26.41 0.54
C LYS A 2 -36.76 26.15 -0.05
N GLY A 3 -35.70 26.47 0.69
CA GLY A 3 -34.33 26.26 0.25
C GLY A 3 -33.99 24.77 0.24
N GLU A 4 -34.42 24.06 -0.79
CA GLU A 4 -33.82 22.79 -1.20
C GLU A 4 -32.65 23.11 -2.16
N LEU A 5 -31.59 23.71 -1.63
CA LEU A 5 -30.26 23.56 -2.24
C LEU A 5 -29.68 22.21 -1.77
N GLY A 6 -30.44 21.14 -2.00
CA GLY A 6 -30.24 19.83 -1.39
C GLY A 6 -29.22 19.02 -2.17
N MET A 7 -28.03 18.87 -1.57
CA MET A 7 -27.02 17.82 -1.81
C MET A 7 -26.73 17.51 -3.28
N CYS A 8 -25.72 18.17 -3.81
CA CYS A 8 -25.04 17.70 -5.01
C CYS A 8 -24.72 16.20 -4.84
N PRO A 9 -25.27 15.31 -5.69
CA PRO A 9 -25.03 13.89 -5.57
C PRO A 9 -23.53 13.67 -5.74
N ASN A 10 -22.94 12.92 -4.81
CA ASN A 10 -21.50 12.64 -4.71
C ASN A 10 -20.61 13.80 -4.22
N CYS A 11 -21.13 14.98 -3.86
CA CYS A 11 -20.27 16.04 -3.32
C CYS A 11 -19.64 15.63 -1.97
N GLU A 12 -20.34 14.83 -1.17
CA GLU A 12 -19.78 14.26 0.05
C GLU A 12 -18.67 13.24 -0.25
N ASP A 13 -18.89 12.36 -1.24
CA ASP A 13 -17.90 11.37 -1.65
C ASP A 13 -16.67 12.02 -2.29
N PHE A 14 -16.87 13.08 -3.06
CA PHE A 14 -15.80 13.90 -3.61
C PHE A 14 -14.99 14.55 -2.49
N ALA A 15 -15.65 15.20 -1.53
CA ALA A 15 -14.97 15.81 -0.39
C ALA A 15 -14.20 14.77 0.44
N ARG A 16 -14.80 13.59 0.66
CA ARG A 16 -14.15 12.46 1.34
C ARG A 16 -12.93 11.97 0.58
N THR A 17 -13.04 11.83 -0.74
CA THR A 17 -11.93 11.40 -1.60
C THR A 17 -10.78 12.40 -1.57
N VAL A 18 -11.08 13.70 -1.71
CA VAL A 18 -10.06 14.77 -1.62
C VAL A 18 -9.36 14.76 -0.26
N LEU A 19 -10.11 14.57 0.82
CA LEU A 19 -9.55 14.48 2.17
C LEU A 19 -8.62 13.26 2.32
N LEU A 20 -9.05 12.09 1.84
CA LEU A 20 -8.22 10.87 1.88
C LEU A 20 -6.94 11.02 1.05
N LEU A 21 -7.02 11.62 -0.14
CA LEU A 21 -5.85 11.90 -0.97
C LEU A 21 -4.88 12.86 -0.29
N GLY A 22 -5.40 13.88 0.40
CA GLY A 22 -4.56 14.81 1.18
C GLY A 22 -3.85 14.12 2.34
N GLN A 23 -4.54 13.25 3.07
CA GLN A 23 -3.94 12.44 4.14
C GLN A 23 -2.86 11.49 3.61
N LEU A 24 -3.12 10.86 2.46
CA LEU A 24 -2.15 10.00 1.78
C LEU A 24 -0.89 10.77 1.36
N ALA A 25 -1.06 11.97 0.79
CA ALA A 25 0.07 12.81 0.40
C ALA A 25 0.93 13.23 1.60
N LEU A 26 0.30 13.58 2.72
CA LEU A 26 1.03 13.89 3.96
C LEU A 26 1.74 12.67 4.54
N TYR A 27 1.11 11.50 4.50
CA TYR A 27 1.74 10.25 4.94
C TYR A 27 2.97 9.92 4.09
N ALA A 28 2.88 10.06 2.77
CA ALA A 28 3.99 9.79 1.86
C ALA A 28 5.19 10.76 2.02
N ASP A 29 4.96 11.97 2.52
CA ASP A 29 6.03 12.94 2.81
C ASP A 29 6.77 12.64 4.14
N MET A 30 6.18 11.80 5.01
CA MET A 30 6.82 11.39 6.25
C MET A 30 7.97 10.41 5.99
N GLY A 31 9.16 10.74 6.47
CA GLY A 31 10.32 9.85 6.38
C GLY A 31 10.06 8.51 7.07
N GLY A 32 10.28 7.40 6.36
CA GLY A 32 10.06 6.04 6.87
C GLY A 32 8.64 5.51 6.67
N ALA A 33 7.71 6.30 6.14
CA ALA A 33 6.32 5.88 5.94
C ALA A 33 6.17 4.57 5.15
N ASP A 34 7.02 4.33 4.14
CA ASP A 34 6.98 3.08 3.37
C ASP A 34 7.31 1.85 4.24
N LEU A 35 8.29 1.97 5.15
CA LEU A 35 8.69 0.87 6.02
C LEU A 35 7.63 0.60 7.08
N ASP A 36 7.09 1.65 7.69
CA ASP A 36 5.99 1.55 8.66
C ASP A 36 4.73 0.95 8.03
N PHE A 37 4.43 1.32 6.77
CA PHE A 37 3.34 0.74 6.00
C PHE A 37 3.54 -0.76 5.76
N VAL A 38 4.74 -1.15 5.31
CA VAL A 38 5.09 -2.56 5.07
C VAL A 38 4.99 -3.35 6.38
N GLU A 39 5.51 -2.83 7.49
CA GLU A 39 5.42 -3.49 8.80
C GLU A 39 3.95 -3.72 9.20
N ALA A 40 3.10 -2.69 9.04
CA ALA A 40 1.70 -2.77 9.42
C ALA A 40 0.86 -3.71 8.53
N VAL A 41 1.14 -3.75 7.21
CA VAL A 41 0.25 -4.42 6.24
C VAL A 41 0.75 -5.80 5.80
N SER A 42 2.06 -6.04 5.82
CA SER A 42 2.67 -7.24 5.23
C SER A 42 2.09 -8.56 5.73
N THR A 43 1.86 -8.69 7.04
CA THR A 43 1.32 -9.92 7.65
C THR A 43 -0.10 -10.22 7.18
N SER A 44 -0.96 -9.20 7.14
CA SER A 44 -2.34 -9.33 6.69
C SER A 44 -2.42 -9.65 5.20
N LEU A 45 -1.51 -9.05 4.40
CA LEU A 45 -1.40 -9.35 2.98
C LEU A 45 -0.89 -10.77 2.75
N ALA A 46 0.16 -11.19 3.46
CA ALA A 46 0.76 -12.52 3.33
C ALA A 46 -0.25 -13.64 3.61
N VAL A 47 -1.12 -13.48 4.62
CA VAL A 47 -2.19 -14.44 4.93
C VAL A 47 -3.29 -14.48 3.87
N SER A 48 -3.48 -13.39 3.12
CA SER A 48 -4.51 -13.28 2.09
C SER A 48 -4.05 -13.80 0.72
N LEU A 49 -2.73 -13.98 0.54
CA LEU A 49 -2.17 -14.49 -0.69
C LEU A 49 -2.35 -16.01 -0.79
N PRO A 50 -2.54 -16.55 -2.01
CA PRO A 50 -2.53 -17.99 -2.21
C PRO A 50 -1.17 -18.58 -1.85
N GLU A 51 -1.17 -19.86 -1.45
CA GLU A 51 0.07 -20.59 -1.16
C GLU A 51 1.01 -20.52 -2.38
N PRO A 52 2.28 -20.14 -2.18
CA PRO A 52 3.25 -20.09 -3.26
C PRO A 52 3.48 -21.48 -3.87
N PRO A 53 3.84 -21.54 -5.17
CA PRO A 53 4.31 -22.77 -5.79
C PRO A 53 5.51 -23.38 -5.03
N PRO A 54 5.61 -24.72 -4.97
CA PRO A 54 6.77 -25.38 -4.39
C PRO A 54 8.07 -24.91 -5.03
N GLY A 55 9.07 -24.54 -4.23
CA GLY A 55 10.38 -24.08 -4.70
C GLY A 55 10.47 -22.60 -5.07
N MET A 56 9.40 -21.81 -4.89
CA MET A 56 9.42 -20.35 -5.12
C MET A 56 10.25 -19.60 -4.07
N PHE A 57 10.25 -20.07 -2.83
CA PHE A 57 11.02 -19.47 -1.75
C PHE A 57 12.20 -20.36 -1.39
N PRO A 58 13.40 -19.79 -1.20
CA PRO A 58 14.57 -20.55 -0.77
C PRO A 58 14.27 -21.21 0.58
N SER A 59 14.62 -22.48 0.69
CA SER A 59 14.43 -23.31 1.88
C SER A 59 15.34 -22.83 3.01
N GLY A 60 14.96 -21.81 3.76
CA GLY A 60 15.37 -21.54 5.15
C GLY A 60 16.86 -21.43 5.56
N ASP A 61 17.83 -21.74 4.70
CA ASP A 61 19.22 -22.02 5.10
C ASP A 61 20.26 -20.96 4.66
N ASP A 62 19.86 -19.84 4.06
CA ASP A 62 20.79 -18.75 3.69
C ASP A 62 20.33 -17.40 4.27
N LEU A 63 20.45 -17.25 5.59
CA LEU A 63 20.27 -15.96 6.30
C LEU A 63 21.41 -14.94 6.07
N ASP A 64 22.28 -15.13 5.08
CA ASP A 64 23.39 -14.21 4.75
C ASP A 64 23.47 -13.80 3.26
N GLY A 65 22.54 -14.27 2.41
CA GLY A 65 22.55 -13.98 0.98
C GLY A 65 21.54 -12.91 0.58
N GLY A 66 21.84 -11.63 0.84
CA GLY A 66 21.03 -10.53 0.31
C GLY A 66 20.85 -10.63 -1.22
N PRO A 67 19.72 -10.17 -1.79
CA PRO A 67 19.45 -10.35 -3.21
C PRO A 67 20.52 -9.68 -4.06
N THR A 68 21.27 -10.48 -4.82
CA THR A 68 22.14 -9.98 -5.89
C THR A 68 21.24 -9.51 -7.02
N TYR A 69 21.01 -8.20 -7.09
CA TYR A 69 20.45 -7.58 -8.29
C TYR A 69 21.50 -7.67 -9.40
N SER A 70 21.40 -8.69 -10.26
CA SER A 70 22.13 -8.72 -11.52
C SER A 70 21.51 -7.68 -12.46
N GLY A 71 21.99 -6.45 -12.37
CA GLY A 71 21.76 -5.42 -13.37
C GLY A 71 22.68 -5.68 -14.55
N GLU A 72 22.26 -6.54 -15.47
CA GLU A 72 22.99 -6.86 -16.70
C GLU A 72 21.98 -7.13 -17.83
N ASP A 73 21.56 -6.10 -18.54
CA ASP A 73 21.47 -6.21 -20.00
C ASP A 73 21.68 -4.82 -20.62
N SER A 74 22.41 -4.80 -21.72
CA SER A 74 23.10 -3.65 -22.34
C SER A 74 22.19 -2.67 -23.08
#